data_AF-A0A7W1QLS6-F1
#
_entry.id   AF-A0A7W1QLS6-F1
#
_cell.length_a   1.000
_cell.length_b   1.000
_cell.length_c   1.000
_cell.angle_alpha   90.00
_cell.angle_beta   90.00
_cell.angle_gamma   90.00
#
_symmetry.space_group_name_H-M   'P 1'
#
loop_
_entity.id
_entity.type
_entity.pdbx_description
1 polymer ?
#
loop_
_entity_poly.entity_id
_entity_poly.type
_entity_poly.pdbx_seq_one_letter_code
_entity_poly.pdbx_strand_id
1 'polypeptide(L)'
;MKGLPLTLLILPLTLFASPLRAQIAADDTTTIDTLAADTISTTERYLREQLQQNVRAPVLPLLGVEGPRPPLTRIVITRDSIEWGHAATVGDLLTQVPGVFLWRGGYIGRPEPVSFQGRGSASAEYYLDGIPYVPAGLDSIGVD
;
A
#
# COMPACT_ATOMS: atom_id res chain seq x y z
N MET A 1 23.25 75.88 -48.05
CA MET A 1 22.71 76.33 -46.75
C MET A 1 21.27 75.83 -46.62
N LYS A 2 20.97 75.14 -45.51
CA LYS A 2 19.65 74.88 -44.90
C LYS A 2 18.73 73.92 -45.71
N GLY A 3 18.29 72.77 -45.23
CA GLY A 3 18.00 72.34 -43.85
C GLY A 3 16.48 72.10 -43.77
N LEU A 4 16.08 70.84 -43.94
CA LEU A 4 14.69 70.35 -43.88
C LEU A 4 14.13 70.50 -42.45
N PRO A 5 12.92 71.07 -42.23
CA PRO A 5 12.24 70.91 -40.96
C PRO A 5 11.28 69.71 -41.01
N LEU A 6 11.71 68.69 -40.29
CA LEU A 6 11.05 67.44 -39.89
C LEU A 6 9.84 67.71 -38.95
N THR A 7 8.90 68.55 -39.37
CA THR A 7 7.73 68.97 -38.56
C THR A 7 6.41 68.74 -39.30
N LEU A 8 6.33 67.66 -40.06
CA LEU A 8 5.07 67.17 -40.65
C LEU A 8 4.94 65.65 -40.51
N LEU A 9 5.61 65.10 -39.51
CA LEU A 9 5.50 63.73 -39.07
C LEU A 9 4.88 63.82 -37.67
N ILE A 10 3.81 63.07 -37.39
CA ILE A 10 3.09 62.88 -36.09
C ILE A 10 1.61 63.34 -36.08
N LEU A 11 1.11 64.16 -37.01
CA LEU A 11 -0.30 64.64 -36.88
C LEU A 11 -1.44 63.67 -37.29
N PRO A 12 -1.29 62.59 -38.10
CA PRO A 12 -2.45 61.75 -38.43
C PRO A 12 -2.64 60.53 -37.51
N LEU A 13 -1.72 60.25 -36.56
CA LEU A 13 -1.76 59.00 -35.78
C LEU A 13 -2.54 59.07 -34.46
N THR A 14 -3.06 60.22 -34.06
CA THR A 14 -3.84 60.36 -32.82
C THR A 14 -5.36 60.26 -33.01
N LEU A 15 -5.84 60.12 -34.25
CA LEU A 15 -7.27 60.04 -34.57
C LEU A 15 -7.86 58.63 -34.53
N PHE A 16 -7.06 57.60 -34.21
CA PHE A 16 -7.50 56.20 -34.03
C PHE A 16 -7.39 55.73 -32.57
N ALA A 17 -7.60 56.63 -31.60
CA ALA A 17 -7.85 56.23 -30.22
C ALA A 17 -9.27 55.66 -30.11
N SER A 18 -9.43 54.37 -30.37
CA SER A 18 -10.62 53.62 -29.97
C SER A 18 -10.89 53.89 -28.48
N PRO A 19 -12.12 54.20 -28.05
CA PRO A 19 -12.43 54.15 -26.64
C PRO A 19 -12.34 52.69 -26.22
N LEU A 20 -11.27 52.33 -25.49
CA LEU A 20 -11.27 51.12 -24.68
C LEU A 20 -12.49 51.24 -23.75
N ARG A 21 -13.54 50.47 -24.04
CA ARG A 21 -14.58 50.18 -23.06
C ARG A 21 -13.95 49.30 -21.99
N ALA A 22 -13.32 49.95 -21.02
CA ALA A 22 -13.07 49.36 -19.73
C ALA A 22 -14.41 49.15 -19.02
N GLN A 23 -14.59 47.94 -18.50
CA GLN A 23 -15.43 47.58 -17.36
C GLN A 23 -16.95 47.65 -17.57
N ILE A 24 -17.56 46.47 -17.67
CA ILE A 24 -18.26 45.80 -16.55
C ILE A 24 -18.46 44.36 -17.04
N ALA A 25 -17.70 43.41 -16.48
CA ALA A 25 -18.13 42.01 -16.50
C ALA A 25 -19.27 41.91 -15.49
N ALA A 26 -20.50 42.19 -15.94
CA ALA A 26 -21.70 41.84 -15.21
C ALA A 26 -21.92 40.35 -15.46
N ASP A 27 -21.19 39.55 -14.69
CA ASP A 27 -21.58 38.23 -14.21
C ASP A 27 -20.37 37.72 -13.44
N ASP A 28 -20.23 38.27 -12.23
CA ASP A 28 -19.50 37.60 -11.16
C ASP A 28 -20.32 36.36 -10.75
N THR A 29 -20.36 35.37 -11.63
CA THR A 29 -20.78 34.01 -11.29
C THR A 29 -19.57 33.27 -10.75
N THR A 30 -18.84 33.84 -9.78
CA THR A 30 -18.34 32.99 -8.70
C THR A 30 -19.54 32.63 -7.85
N THR A 31 -20.43 31.80 -8.41
CA THR A 31 -21.26 30.91 -7.61
C THR A 31 -20.33 30.35 -6.56
N ILE A 32 -20.58 30.72 -5.31
CA ILE A 32 -19.99 30.09 -4.15
C ILE A 32 -20.05 28.60 -4.46
N ASP A 33 -18.89 28.00 -4.61
CA ASP A 33 -18.75 26.59 -4.94
C ASP A 33 -19.35 25.80 -3.78
N THR A 34 -20.64 25.51 -3.89
CA THR A 34 -21.33 24.55 -3.05
C THR A 34 -21.13 23.16 -3.65
N LEU A 35 -19.92 22.82 -4.08
CA LEU A 35 -19.42 21.46 -3.86
C LEU A 35 -19.46 21.26 -2.35
N ALA A 36 -20.62 20.80 -1.89
CA ALA A 36 -20.85 20.32 -0.55
C ALA A 36 -19.66 19.45 -0.18
N ALA A 37 -18.77 20.02 0.64
CA ALA A 37 -17.78 19.33 1.43
C ALA A 37 -17.33 18.01 0.78
N ASP A 38 -16.30 18.08 -0.06
CA ASP A 38 -15.49 16.91 -0.45
C ASP A 38 -14.66 16.41 0.77
N THR A 39 -15.31 16.43 1.95
CA THR A 39 -14.84 15.97 3.23
C THR A 39 -15.00 14.46 3.19
N ILE A 40 -14.00 13.80 2.62
CA ILE A 40 -13.77 12.38 2.90
C ILE A 40 -13.74 12.27 4.43
N SER A 41 -14.73 11.59 5.02
CA SER A 41 -14.75 11.32 6.45
C SER A 41 -13.59 10.39 6.78
N THR A 42 -12.42 10.99 7.05
CA THR A 42 -11.17 10.28 7.35
C THR A 42 -11.34 9.39 8.57
N THR A 43 -12.14 9.85 9.55
CA THR A 43 -12.50 9.09 10.74
C THR A 43 -13.35 7.87 10.42
N GLU A 44 -14.41 8.00 9.61
CA GLU A 44 -15.25 6.84 9.25
C GLU A 44 -14.48 5.84 8.40
N ARG A 45 -13.65 6.32 7.47
CA ARG A 45 -12.74 5.47 6.69
C ARG A 45 -11.75 4.75 7.61
N TYR A 46 -11.12 5.45 8.54
CA TYR A 46 -10.21 4.87 9.52
C TYR A 46 -10.88 3.80 10.37
N LEU A 47 -12.09 4.06 10.88
CA LEU A 47 -12.85 3.07 11.67
C LEU A 47 -13.25 1.84 10.84
N ARG A 48 -13.62 2.03 9.57
CA ARG A 48 -13.92 0.94 8.65
C ARG A 48 -12.69 0.07 8.37
N GLU A 49 -11.54 0.70 8.10
CA GLU A 49 -10.26 0.01 7.93
C GLU A 49 -9.84 -0.71 9.21
N GLN A 50 -10.02 -0.08 10.38
CA GLN A 50 -9.72 -0.69 11.68
C GLN A 50 -10.57 -1.95 11.95
N LEU A 51 -11.83 -1.98 11.49
CA LEU A 51 -12.66 -3.18 11.55
C LEU A 51 -12.17 -4.28 10.60
N GLN A 52 -11.63 -3.90 9.43
CA GLN A 52 -11.12 -4.83 8.43
C GLN A 52 -9.71 -5.35 8.73
N GLN A 53 -8.91 -4.65 9.54
CA GLN A 53 -7.55 -5.05 9.94
C GLN A 53 -7.48 -6.43 10.63
N ASN A 54 -8.59 -6.92 11.18
CA ASN A 54 -8.64 -8.22 11.85
C ASN A 54 -9.27 -9.33 10.99
N VAL A 55 -9.67 -9.03 9.75
CA VAL A 55 -10.24 -10.03 8.84
C VAL A 55 -9.10 -10.85 8.25
N ARG A 56 -8.92 -12.07 8.76
CA ARG A 56 -7.94 -13.02 8.24
C ARG A 56 -8.58 -13.90 7.16
N ALA A 57 -7.80 -14.22 6.13
CA ALA A 57 -8.19 -15.26 5.18
C ALA A 57 -8.40 -16.59 5.95
N PRO A 58 -9.48 -17.33 5.66
CA PRO A 58 -9.67 -18.64 6.26
C PRO A 58 -8.57 -19.60 5.81
N VAL A 59 -8.21 -20.56 6.66
CA VAL A 59 -7.27 -21.62 6.29
C VAL A 59 -7.96 -22.57 5.33
N LEU A 60 -7.34 -22.85 4.18
CA LEU A 60 -7.89 -23.80 3.22
C LEU A 60 -8.05 -25.19 3.87
N PRO A 61 -9.09 -25.96 3.48
CA PRO A 61 -9.23 -27.33 3.93
C PRO A 61 -8.03 -28.17 3.46
N LEU A 62 -7.71 -29.24 4.20
CA LEU A 62 -6.68 -30.18 3.77
C LEU A 62 -7.13 -30.86 2.47
N LEU A 63 -6.32 -30.75 1.43
CA LEU A 63 -6.54 -31.46 0.16
C LEU A 63 -5.91 -32.85 0.26
N GLY A 64 -6.70 -33.85 0.63
CA GLY A 64 -6.27 -35.26 0.64
C GLY A 64 -6.61 -36.00 1.93
N VAL A 65 -5.98 -37.17 2.11
CA VAL A 65 -6.15 -38.01 3.30
C VAL A 65 -5.06 -37.64 4.30
N GLU A 66 -5.44 -37.28 5.52
CA GLU A 66 -4.48 -37.09 6.60
C GLU A 66 -3.75 -38.41 6.86
N GLY A 67 -2.44 -38.42 6.66
CA GLY A 67 -1.61 -39.59 6.95
C GLY A 67 -1.58 -39.90 8.45
N PRO A 68 -1.08 -41.08 8.85
CA PRO A 68 -0.95 -41.43 10.26
C PRO A 68 0.05 -40.49 10.94
N ARG A 69 -0.48 -39.45 11.60
CA ARG A 69 0.30 -38.54 12.43
C ARG A 69 -0.21 -38.64 13.85
N PRO A 70 0.65 -38.93 14.84
CA PRO A 70 0.25 -38.89 16.24
C PRO A 70 -0.34 -37.51 16.57
N PRO A 71 -1.42 -37.44 17.37
CA PRO A 71 -1.93 -36.16 17.84
C PRO A 71 -0.83 -35.43 18.62
N LEU A 72 -0.83 -34.10 18.53
CA LEU A 72 0.13 -33.24 19.26
C LEU A 72 1.61 -33.48 18.93
N THR A 73 1.91 -33.86 17.68
CA THR A 73 3.28 -33.95 17.19
C THR A 73 4.02 -32.62 17.33
N ARG A 74 5.25 -32.67 17.85
CA ARG A 74 6.11 -31.51 18.07
C ARG A 74 7.50 -31.78 17.50
N ILE A 75 8.04 -30.80 16.80
CA ILE A 75 9.43 -30.75 16.39
C ILE A 75 10.08 -29.62 17.18
N VAL A 76 11.23 -29.89 17.80
CA VAL A 76 11.99 -28.91 18.58
C VAL A 76 13.35 -28.76 17.92
N ILE A 77 13.67 -27.54 17.50
CA ILE A 77 14.97 -27.18 16.95
C ILE A 77 15.73 -26.45 18.06
N THR A 78 16.84 -27.04 18.53
CA THR A 78 17.65 -26.45 19.59
C THR A 78 18.66 -25.46 19.03
N ARG A 79 19.30 -24.69 19.92
CA ARG A 79 20.35 -23.75 19.54
C ARG A 79 21.50 -24.43 18.77
N ASP A 80 21.96 -25.57 19.26
CA ASP A 80 23.04 -26.34 18.63
C ASP A 80 22.66 -26.78 17.22
N SER A 81 21.39 -27.16 16.99
CA SER A 81 20.91 -27.52 15.65
C SER A 81 20.93 -26.34 14.68
N ILE A 82 20.63 -25.12 15.15
CA ILE A 82 20.69 -23.90 14.33
C ILE A 82 22.13 -23.61 13.91
N GLU A 83 23.06 -23.72 14.87
CA GLU A 83 24.48 -23.45 14.64
C GLU A 83 25.10 -24.48 13.69
N TRP A 84 24.80 -25.77 13.88
CA TRP A 84 25.29 -26.84 13.03
C TRP A 84 24.66 -26.83 11.63
N GLY A 85 23.39 -26.43 11.53
CA GLY A 85 22.66 -26.32 10.27
C GLY A 85 22.97 -25.05 9.47
N HIS A 86 23.78 -24.14 10.00
CA HIS A 86 24.10 -22.83 9.39
C HIS A 86 22.85 -22.05 8.93
N ALA A 87 21.74 -22.16 9.67
CA ALA A 87 20.50 -21.48 9.31
C ALA A 87 20.62 -19.98 9.57
N ALA A 88 20.36 -19.17 8.55
CA ALA A 88 20.40 -17.71 8.64
C ALA A 88 19.02 -17.12 9.02
N THR A 89 17.95 -17.84 8.68
CA THR A 89 16.57 -17.39 8.87
C THR A 89 15.69 -18.48 9.47
N VAL A 90 14.53 -18.08 10.02
CA VAL A 90 13.49 -19.03 10.44
C VAL A 90 12.97 -19.84 9.26
N GLY A 91 12.92 -19.26 8.06
CA GLY A 91 12.55 -19.98 6.84
C GLY A 91 13.47 -21.19 6.60
N ASP A 92 14.79 -21.00 6.69
CA ASP A 92 15.75 -22.09 6.51
C ASP A 92 15.51 -23.26 7.48
N LEU A 93 15.16 -22.97 8.73
CA LEU A 93 14.78 -23.98 9.71
C LEU A 93 13.47 -24.70 9.33
N LEU A 94 12.47 -23.95 8.88
CA LEU A 94 11.15 -24.47 8.53
C LEU A 94 11.17 -25.36 7.28
N THR A 95 12.14 -25.21 6.37
CA THR A 95 12.31 -26.14 5.23
C THR A 95 12.56 -27.59 5.65
N GLN A 96 13.02 -27.82 6.88
CA GLN A 96 13.31 -29.15 7.41
C GLN A 96 12.05 -29.86 7.92
N VAL A 97 10.94 -29.13 8.07
CA VAL A 97 9.68 -29.67 8.60
C VAL A 97 8.86 -30.30 7.46
N PRO A 98 8.51 -31.59 7.55
CA PRO A 98 7.71 -32.24 6.52
C PRO A 98 6.35 -31.58 6.32
N GLY A 99 6.01 -31.31 5.06
CA GLY A 99 4.74 -30.68 4.68
C GLY A 99 4.72 -29.16 4.84
N VAL A 100 5.80 -28.52 5.26
CA VAL A 100 5.95 -27.06 5.22
C VAL A 100 6.53 -26.64 3.88
N PHE A 101 5.88 -25.69 3.22
CA PHE A 101 6.36 -25.05 2.00
C PHE A 101 6.50 -23.55 2.21
N LEU A 102 7.64 -22.98 1.83
CA LEU A 102 7.90 -21.54 1.92
C LEU A 102 7.50 -20.82 0.64
N TRP A 103 6.76 -19.74 0.81
CA TRP A 103 6.38 -18.84 -0.27
C TRP A 103 7.46 -17.79 -0.39
N ARG A 104 8.49 -18.11 -1.18
CA ARG A 104 9.59 -17.19 -1.48
C ARG A 104 9.12 -16.16 -2.50
N GLY A 105 8.49 -15.10 -1.99
CA GLY A 105 8.04 -13.95 -2.76
C GLY A 105 7.79 -12.80 -1.80
N GLY A 106 8.53 -11.69 -1.96
CA GLY A 106 8.42 -10.54 -1.09
C GLY A 106 9.64 -9.64 -1.10
N TYR A 107 9.55 -8.53 -0.36
CA TYR A 107 10.64 -7.60 -0.15
C TYR A 107 11.62 -8.10 0.93
N ILE A 108 12.90 -7.76 0.76
CA ILE A 108 13.97 -8.06 1.73
C ILE A 108 13.56 -7.58 3.13
N GLY A 109 13.73 -8.43 4.14
CA GLY A 109 13.47 -8.11 5.55
C GLY A 109 12.11 -8.53 6.08
N ARG A 110 11.22 -9.12 5.27
CA ARG A 110 9.98 -9.74 5.75
C ARG A 110 10.15 -11.24 5.99
N PRO A 111 9.57 -11.81 7.06
CA PRO A 111 9.49 -13.26 7.23
C PRO A 111 8.75 -13.91 6.07
N GLU A 112 9.26 -15.04 5.59
CA GLU A 112 8.68 -15.79 4.48
C GLU A 112 7.36 -16.44 4.94
N PRO A 113 6.23 -16.22 4.24
CA PRO A 113 5.00 -16.93 4.54
C PRO A 113 5.16 -18.43 4.30
N VAL A 114 4.48 -19.24 5.11
CA VAL A 114 4.52 -20.70 5.01
C VAL A 114 3.15 -21.25 4.69
N SER A 115 3.12 -22.33 3.91
CA SER A 115 1.96 -23.17 3.70
C SER A 115 2.23 -24.54 4.28
N PHE A 116 1.48 -24.91 5.31
CA PHE A 116 1.49 -26.22 5.91
C PHE A 116 0.46 -27.10 5.22
N GLN A 117 0.92 -28.22 4.66
CA GLN A 117 0.12 -29.22 3.94
C GLN A 117 -0.71 -28.63 2.79
N GLY A 118 -0.20 -27.59 2.12
CA GLY A 118 -0.88 -26.97 0.99
C GLY A 118 -2.10 -26.13 1.38
N ARG A 119 -2.21 -25.71 2.64
CA ARG A 119 -3.40 -25.01 3.18
C ARG A 119 -3.31 -23.47 3.14
N GLY A 120 -2.42 -22.93 2.33
CA GLY A 120 -2.21 -21.49 2.14
C GLY A 120 -1.40 -20.81 3.24
N SER A 121 -1.17 -19.51 3.11
CA SER A 121 -0.30 -18.72 3.99
C SER A 121 -0.84 -18.58 5.43
N ALA A 122 -2.16 -18.68 5.61
CA ALA A 122 -2.85 -18.61 6.90
C ALA A 122 -2.77 -19.92 7.71
N SER A 123 -2.16 -20.97 7.16
CA SER A 123 -2.12 -22.31 7.77
C SER A 123 -1.15 -22.47 8.95
N ALA A 124 -0.32 -21.45 9.22
CA ALA A 124 0.59 -21.44 10.35
C ALA A 124 0.45 -20.14 11.15
N GLU A 125 0.67 -20.28 12.46
CA GLU A 125 0.69 -19.16 13.39
C GLU A 125 2.09 -19.04 13.99
N TYR A 126 2.58 -17.80 14.08
CA TYR A 126 3.86 -17.49 14.68
C TYR A 126 3.66 -16.95 16.08
N TYR A 127 4.51 -17.38 17.01
CA TYR A 127 4.54 -16.89 18.37
C TYR A 127 5.98 -16.53 18.71
N LEU A 128 6.18 -15.36 19.32
CA LEU A 128 7.46 -14.94 19.89
C LEU A 128 7.26 -14.80 21.40
N ASP A 129 8.00 -15.59 22.18
CA ASP A 129 7.90 -15.62 23.65
C ASP A 129 6.46 -15.81 24.18
N GLY A 130 5.65 -16.58 23.45
CA GLY A 130 4.24 -16.84 23.77
C GLY A 130 3.26 -15.77 23.29
N ILE A 131 3.74 -14.69 22.68
CA ILE A 131 2.92 -13.61 22.12
C ILE A 131 2.69 -13.89 20.63
N PRO A 132 1.44 -13.86 20.13
CA PRO A 132 1.18 -14.07 18.71
C PRO A 132 1.86 -12.99 17.87
N TYR A 133 2.70 -13.42 16.94
CA TYR A 133 3.35 -12.56 15.97
C TYR A 133 2.44 -12.40 14.76
N VAL A 134 1.59 -11.37 14.80
CA VAL A 134 0.64 -11.07 13.73
C VAL A 134 1.33 -10.19 12.69
N PRO A 135 1.24 -10.53 11.40
CA PRO A 135 1.78 -9.70 10.35
C PRO A 135 1.09 -8.32 10.37
N ALA A 136 1.84 -7.24 10.62
CA ALA A 136 1.29 -5.89 10.60
C ALA A 136 1.23 -5.37 9.16
N GLY A 137 0.04 -5.08 8.64
CA GLY A 137 -0.15 -4.44 7.33
C GLY A 137 -1.15 -5.15 6.41
N LEU A 138 -1.77 -4.38 5.51
CA LEU A 138 -2.72 -4.86 4.48
C LEU A 138 -2.07 -5.87 3.52
N ASP A 139 -0.76 -5.76 3.30
CA ASP A 139 0.05 -6.63 2.43
C ASP A 139 0.70 -7.80 3.20
N SER A 140 0.24 -8.05 4.42
CA SER A 140 0.88 -8.97 5.38
C SER A 140 0.19 -10.34 5.49
N ILE A 141 -0.94 -10.48 4.80
CA ILE A 141 -1.67 -11.73 4.59
C ILE A 141 -1.23 -12.27 3.23
N GLY A 142 -0.61 -13.46 3.19
CA GLY A 142 -0.19 -14.04 1.92
C GLY A 142 -1.40 -14.20 1.00
N VAL A 143 -1.25 -13.76 -0.24
CA VAL A 143 -2.28 -13.87 -1.29
C VAL A 143 -2.57 -15.35 -1.52
N ASP A 144 -3.84 -15.75 -1.40
CA ASP A 144 -4.35 -17.04 -1.88
C ASP A 144 -4.76 -16.90 -3.35
#